data_AF-A0A661CL27-F1
#
_entry.id   AF-A0A661CL27-F1
#
_cell.length_a   1.000
_cell.length_b   1.000
_cell.length_c   1.000
_cell.angle_alpha   90.00
_cell.angle_beta   90.00
_cell.angle_gamma   90.00
#
_symmetry.space_group_name_H-M   'P 1'
#
loop_
_entity.id
_entity.type
_entity.pdbx_description
1 polymer ?
#
loop_
_entity_poly.entity_id
_entity_poly.type
_entity_poly.pdbx_seq_one_letter_code
_entity_poly.pdbx_strand_id
1 'polypeptide(L)'
;MNDIPRHKLQESITQYGAIVYDVPNLCEALLRELCPEYKREINVLIGALKENVVPDLMNSSADTPKDILLARLTQRLYENLGIAEEFARWAVESWALALGVIDSAMLASKALATPSTASPKSATTPKRSQPSTVTANRQWWQQWDDNWKIIFKNAIHCDREPSDQELVEILNLSELNCTGFKILSLEPLRQLTKLQKLDCSGIPIRSLEPLCNLVNLQILNCSYTKISSLDPLCNLVNLQKLDCTKTKISSLDPLCNLVNLQELDCTETKISSLEPLRQLVNLQTLNCSHTQISNLEPLRQLVNLQTLNFDNTQIQSLEPLRHLVNLQTLDCGDSQISSLEPLYNLKKLRKLQVDKNKLRWGDTGNFKRVVPQCKVINTDYRSID
;
A
#
# COMPACT_ATOMS: atom_id res chain seq x y z
N MET A 1 -22.44 -0.52 -17.10
CA MET A 1 -21.22 0.27 -17.37
C MET A 1 -21.47 1.16 -18.56
N ASN A 2 -20.94 2.38 -18.57
CA ASN A 2 -21.07 3.28 -19.72
C ASN A 2 -20.15 2.83 -20.86
N ASP A 3 -20.55 3.01 -22.12
CA ASP A 3 -19.73 2.65 -23.29
C ASP A 3 -18.71 3.74 -23.69
N ILE A 4 -18.80 4.96 -23.13
CA ILE A 4 -17.85 6.04 -23.41
C ILE A 4 -16.39 5.64 -23.10
N PRO A 5 -16.06 5.05 -21.94
CA PRO A 5 -14.70 4.57 -21.66
C PRO A 5 -14.24 3.45 -22.59
N ARG A 6 -15.16 2.57 -23.01
CA ARG A 6 -14.89 1.52 -24.00
C ARG A 6 -14.50 2.13 -25.35
N HIS A 7 -15.24 3.13 -25.83
CA HIS A 7 -14.89 3.84 -27.06
C HIS A 7 -13.57 4.61 -26.95
N LYS A 8 -13.32 5.28 -25.82
CA LYS A 8 -12.04 5.97 -25.58
C LYS A 8 -10.84 5.03 -25.51
N LEU A 9 -11.03 3.81 -25.00
CA LEU A 9 -10.01 2.76 -25.06
C LEU A 9 -9.71 2.35 -26.51
N GLN A 10 -10.74 2.14 -27.34
CA GLN A 10 -10.56 1.81 -28.77
C GLN A 10 -9.84 2.92 -29.54
N GLU A 11 -10.25 4.17 -29.34
CA GLU A 11 -9.60 5.34 -29.94
C GLU A 11 -8.12 5.40 -29.53
N SER A 12 -7.82 5.19 -28.24
CA SER A 12 -6.46 5.22 -27.72
C SER A 12 -5.57 4.13 -28.33
N ILE A 13 -6.08 2.90 -28.46
CA ILE A 13 -5.32 1.80 -29.07
C ILE A 13 -5.13 2.03 -30.58
N THR A 14 -6.12 2.61 -31.25
CA THR A 14 -5.99 2.97 -32.67
C THR A 14 -4.95 4.07 -32.88
N GLN A 15 -4.86 5.03 -31.95
CA GLN A 15 -3.96 6.19 -32.05
C GLN A 15 -2.52 5.88 -31.62
N TYR A 16 -2.35 5.11 -30.54
CA TYR A 16 -1.03 4.89 -29.91
C TYR A 16 -0.53 3.44 -30.03
N GLY A 17 -1.35 2.50 -30.48
CA GLY A 17 -0.96 1.10 -30.70
C GLY A 17 -0.73 0.31 -29.42
N ALA A 18 0.17 -0.69 -29.49
CA ALA A 18 0.38 -1.67 -28.44
C ALA A 18 0.86 -1.10 -27.09
N ILE A 19 1.53 0.06 -27.12
CA ILE A 19 2.07 0.71 -25.92
C ILE A 19 0.98 1.02 -24.87
N VAL A 20 -0.26 1.18 -25.32
CA VAL A 20 -1.42 1.44 -24.45
C VAL A 20 -1.67 0.27 -23.51
N TYR A 21 -1.48 -0.97 -23.96
CA TYR A 21 -1.70 -2.15 -23.11
C TYR A 21 -0.42 -2.79 -22.59
N ASP A 22 0.76 -2.47 -23.14
CA ASP A 22 2.04 -2.94 -22.59
C ASP A 22 2.39 -2.24 -21.25
N VAL A 23 1.90 -1.03 -21.04
CA VAL A 23 2.17 -0.23 -19.84
C VAL A 23 0.85 0.16 -19.16
N PRO A 24 0.39 -0.58 -18.13
CA PRO A 24 -0.91 -0.33 -17.48
C PRO A 24 -1.07 1.08 -16.92
N ASN A 25 0.01 1.67 -16.41
CA ASN A 25 0.00 3.03 -15.87
C ASN A 25 -0.23 4.08 -16.95
N LEU A 26 0.25 3.84 -18.18
CA LEU A 26 0.02 4.72 -19.33
C LEU A 26 -1.44 4.63 -19.79
N CYS A 27 -1.98 3.41 -19.87
CA CYS A 27 -3.41 3.20 -20.16
C CYS A 27 -4.30 3.95 -19.18
N GLU A 28 -3.98 3.83 -17.88
CA GLU A 28 -4.74 4.47 -16.83
C GLU A 28 -4.67 6.00 -16.92
N ALA A 29 -3.48 6.57 -17.16
CA ALA A 29 -3.29 8.00 -17.33
C ALA A 29 -4.10 8.55 -18.52
N LEU A 30 -4.01 7.88 -19.69
CA LEU A 30 -4.73 8.28 -20.90
C LEU A 30 -6.25 8.24 -20.70
N LEU A 31 -6.78 7.16 -20.14
CA LEU A 31 -8.22 7.04 -19.91
C LEU A 31 -8.71 8.06 -18.88
N ARG A 32 -7.93 8.36 -17.84
CA ARG A 32 -8.28 9.40 -16.86
C ARG A 32 -8.26 10.80 -17.44
N GLU A 33 -7.40 11.08 -18.42
CA GLU A 33 -7.39 12.34 -19.15
C GLU A 33 -8.61 12.45 -20.09
N LEU A 34 -8.93 11.38 -20.82
CA LEU A 34 -9.99 11.38 -21.84
C LEU A 34 -11.41 11.31 -21.26
N CYS A 35 -11.61 10.61 -20.14
CA CYS A 35 -12.94 10.38 -19.57
C CYS A 35 -12.94 10.32 -18.02
N PRO A 36 -12.50 11.41 -17.35
CA PRO A 36 -12.26 11.45 -15.89
C PRO A 36 -13.48 11.12 -15.01
N GLU A 37 -14.68 11.26 -15.55
CA GLU A 37 -15.94 11.02 -14.84
C GLU A 37 -16.23 9.52 -14.62
N TYR A 38 -15.64 8.63 -15.43
CA TYR A 38 -15.94 7.20 -15.45
C TYR A 38 -14.90 6.36 -14.72
N LYS A 39 -14.54 6.78 -13.50
CA LYS A 39 -13.46 6.15 -12.70
C LYS A 39 -13.69 4.65 -12.48
N ARG A 40 -14.94 4.22 -12.34
CA ARG A 40 -15.28 2.81 -12.10
C ARG A 40 -14.97 1.95 -13.32
N GLU A 41 -15.42 2.39 -14.49
CA GLU A 41 -15.15 1.75 -15.77
C GLU A 41 -13.65 1.68 -16.06
N ILE A 42 -12.93 2.79 -15.85
CA ILE A 42 -11.47 2.84 -16.02
C ILE A 42 -10.79 1.81 -15.12
N ASN A 43 -11.12 1.80 -13.82
CA ASN A 43 -10.51 0.85 -12.88
C ASN A 43 -10.76 -0.61 -13.29
N VAL A 44 -11.95 -0.93 -13.81
CA VAL A 44 -12.28 -2.27 -14.27
C VAL A 44 -11.53 -2.65 -15.55
N LEU A 45 -11.34 -1.71 -16.48
CA LEU A 45 -10.50 -1.92 -17.67
C LEU A 45 -9.03 -2.14 -17.30
N ILE A 46 -8.49 -1.32 -16.39
CA ILE A 46 -7.10 -1.46 -15.93
C ILE A 46 -6.91 -2.73 -15.10
N GLY A 47 -7.91 -3.13 -14.31
CA GLY A 47 -7.93 -4.41 -13.61
C GLY A 47 -7.82 -5.60 -14.56
N ALA A 48 -8.61 -5.60 -15.65
CA ALA A 48 -8.50 -6.62 -16.69
C ALA A 48 -7.10 -6.67 -17.31
N LEU A 49 -6.49 -5.50 -17.54
CA LEU A 49 -5.13 -5.42 -18.08
C LEU A 49 -4.10 -6.05 -17.13
N LYS A 50 -4.18 -5.74 -15.83
CA LYS A 50 -3.28 -6.28 -14.79
C LYS A 50 -3.46 -7.78 -14.56
N GLU A 51 -4.66 -8.30 -14.78
CA GLU A 51 -4.99 -9.74 -14.71
C GLU A 51 -4.66 -10.52 -16.00
N ASN A 52 -3.75 -9.98 -16.83
CA ASN A 52 -3.29 -10.60 -18.07
C ASN A 52 -4.42 -10.97 -19.06
N VAL A 53 -5.55 -10.25 -19.04
CA VAL A 53 -6.66 -10.50 -19.98
C VAL A 53 -6.23 -10.20 -21.41
N VAL A 54 -5.44 -9.14 -21.63
CA VAL A 54 -5.02 -8.70 -22.97
C VAL A 54 -4.07 -9.70 -23.66
N PRO A 55 -2.98 -10.17 -23.03
CA PRO A 55 -2.14 -11.23 -23.62
C PRO A 55 -2.94 -12.51 -23.94
N ASP A 56 -3.87 -12.91 -23.08
CA ASP A 56 -4.67 -14.12 -23.28
C ASP A 56 -5.71 -13.99 -24.39
N LEU A 57 -6.22 -12.78 -24.62
CA LEU A 57 -7.08 -12.46 -25.77
C LEU A 57 -6.31 -12.51 -27.09
N MET A 58 -5.05 -12.07 -27.10
CA MET A 58 -4.20 -12.09 -28.31
C MET A 58 -3.63 -13.47 -28.64
N ASN A 59 -3.32 -14.28 -27.61
CA ASN A 59 -2.70 -15.60 -27.76
C ASN A 59 -3.69 -16.77 -27.90
N SER A 60 -4.99 -16.49 -28.10
CA SER A 60 -5.99 -17.55 -28.20
C SER A 60 -5.76 -18.42 -29.45
N SER A 61 -5.73 -19.75 -29.27
CA SER A 61 -5.65 -20.70 -30.39
C SER A 61 -6.89 -20.61 -31.28
N ALA A 62 -6.70 -20.78 -32.60
CA ALA A 62 -7.79 -20.70 -33.59
C ALA A 62 -8.96 -21.68 -33.33
N ASP A 63 -8.71 -22.75 -32.57
CA ASP A 63 -9.68 -23.81 -32.26
C ASP A 63 -10.59 -23.51 -31.06
N THR A 64 -10.32 -22.46 -30.26
CA THR A 64 -11.18 -22.15 -29.10
C THR A 64 -12.30 -21.19 -29.51
N PRO A 65 -13.59 -21.55 -29.34
CA PRO A 65 -14.69 -20.64 -29.59
C PRO A 65 -14.56 -19.36 -28.74
N LYS A 66 -14.63 -18.19 -29.38
CA LYS A 66 -14.42 -16.88 -28.74
C LYS A 66 -15.34 -16.69 -27.53
N ASP A 67 -16.56 -17.21 -27.58
CA ASP A 67 -17.52 -17.12 -26.46
C ASP A 67 -17.04 -17.85 -25.20
N ILE A 68 -16.39 -19.00 -25.35
CA ILE A 68 -15.83 -19.78 -24.23
C ILE A 68 -14.62 -19.07 -23.66
N LEU A 69 -13.76 -18.50 -24.52
CA LEU A 69 -12.61 -17.70 -24.10
C LEU A 69 -13.05 -16.51 -23.26
N LEU A 70 -14.02 -15.73 -23.73
CA LEU A 70 -14.54 -14.56 -23.01
C LEU A 70 -15.19 -14.95 -21.69
N ALA A 71 -15.97 -16.04 -21.66
CA ALA A 71 -16.58 -16.54 -20.42
C ALA A 71 -15.52 -16.97 -19.39
N ARG A 72 -14.47 -17.66 -19.81
CA ARG A 72 -13.36 -18.07 -18.94
C ARG A 72 -12.61 -16.87 -18.36
N LEU A 73 -12.28 -15.89 -19.20
CA LEU A 73 -11.60 -14.67 -18.77
C LEU A 73 -12.48 -13.81 -17.87
N THR A 74 -13.78 -13.77 -18.15
CA THR A 74 -14.78 -13.11 -17.28
C THR A 74 -14.82 -13.75 -15.91
N GLN A 75 -14.90 -15.09 -15.83
CA GLN A 75 -14.93 -15.81 -14.57
C GLN A 75 -13.64 -15.59 -13.77
N ARG A 76 -12.48 -15.64 -14.42
CA ARG A 76 -11.19 -15.35 -13.77
C ARG A 76 -11.15 -13.93 -13.22
N LEU A 77 -11.61 -12.96 -14.00
CA LEU A 77 -11.59 -11.55 -13.58
C LEU A 77 -12.58 -11.30 -12.43
N TYR A 78 -13.74 -11.96 -12.45
CA TYR A 78 -14.71 -11.99 -11.35
C TYR A 78 -14.07 -12.57 -10.07
N GLU A 79 -13.41 -13.72 -10.16
CA GLU A 79 -12.78 -14.40 -9.01
C GLU A 79 -11.58 -13.63 -8.45
N ASN A 80 -10.72 -13.10 -9.33
CA ASN A 80 -9.48 -12.45 -8.92
C ASN A 80 -9.71 -11.03 -8.39
N LEU A 81 -10.60 -10.26 -9.01
CA LEU A 81 -10.87 -8.87 -8.60
C LEU A 81 -12.07 -8.73 -7.66
N GLY A 82 -12.86 -9.79 -7.47
CA GLY A 82 -14.07 -9.76 -6.63
C GLY A 82 -15.12 -8.75 -7.12
N ILE A 83 -15.08 -8.38 -8.40
CA ILE A 83 -16.05 -7.46 -9.03
C ILE A 83 -17.26 -8.24 -9.53
N ALA A 84 -18.44 -7.61 -9.64
CA ALA A 84 -19.62 -8.29 -10.18
C ALA A 84 -19.36 -8.87 -11.58
N GLU A 85 -19.93 -10.04 -11.87
CA GLU A 85 -19.71 -10.78 -13.11
C GLU A 85 -20.06 -9.95 -14.36
N GLU A 86 -21.08 -9.09 -14.27
CA GLU A 86 -21.45 -8.13 -15.32
C GLU A 86 -20.36 -7.08 -15.61
N PHE A 87 -19.57 -6.68 -14.62
CA PHE A 87 -18.45 -5.76 -14.81
C PHE A 87 -17.22 -6.47 -15.34
N ALA A 88 -16.95 -7.67 -14.86
CA ALA A 88 -15.90 -8.52 -15.40
C ALA A 88 -16.15 -8.81 -16.89
N ARG A 89 -17.40 -9.19 -17.23
CA ARG A 89 -17.85 -9.43 -18.59
C ARG A 89 -17.67 -8.18 -19.44
N TRP A 90 -18.17 -7.05 -18.97
CA TRP A 90 -18.04 -5.78 -19.67
C TRP A 90 -16.58 -5.40 -19.93
N ALA A 91 -15.66 -5.64 -18.99
CA ALA A 91 -14.24 -5.34 -19.13
C ALA A 91 -13.58 -6.21 -20.22
N VAL A 92 -13.83 -7.52 -20.15
CA VAL A 92 -13.29 -8.51 -21.07
C VAL A 92 -13.81 -8.25 -22.48
N GLU A 93 -15.10 -7.95 -22.63
CA GLU A 93 -15.70 -7.56 -23.91
C GLU A 93 -15.13 -6.24 -24.45
N SER A 94 -14.86 -5.26 -23.58
CA SER A 94 -14.28 -3.98 -23.99
C SER A 94 -12.87 -4.14 -24.54
N TRP A 95 -12.03 -4.97 -23.89
CA TRP A 95 -10.70 -5.30 -24.39
C TRP A 95 -10.75 -6.15 -25.66
N ALA A 96 -11.63 -7.14 -25.73
CA ALA A 96 -11.79 -7.96 -26.91
C ALA A 96 -12.25 -7.14 -28.13
N LEU A 97 -13.15 -6.18 -27.92
CA LEU A 97 -13.61 -5.26 -28.97
C LEU A 97 -12.49 -4.28 -29.37
N ALA A 98 -11.67 -3.82 -28.43
CA ALA A 98 -10.58 -2.89 -28.72
C ALA A 98 -9.37 -3.53 -29.41
N LEU A 99 -9.18 -4.83 -29.23
CA LEU A 99 -8.14 -5.63 -29.90
C LEU A 99 -8.64 -6.27 -31.22
N GLY A 100 -9.90 -6.04 -31.61
CA GLY A 100 -10.48 -6.65 -32.82
C GLY A 100 -10.72 -8.17 -32.71
N VAL A 101 -10.75 -8.71 -31.50
CA VAL A 101 -11.05 -10.13 -31.25
C VAL A 101 -12.53 -10.42 -31.48
N ILE A 102 -13.41 -9.47 -31.19
CA ILE A 102 -14.86 -9.54 -31.48
C ILE A 102 -15.32 -8.27 -32.22
N ASP A 103 -16.40 -8.40 -32.98
CA ASP A 103 -17.04 -7.29 -33.68
C ASP A 103 -18.28 -6.79 -32.94
N SER A 104 -18.66 -5.54 -33.19
CA SER A 104 -19.85 -4.90 -32.58
C SER A 104 -21.15 -5.67 -32.82
N ALA A 105 -21.27 -6.37 -33.95
CA ALA A 105 -22.41 -7.23 -34.27
C ALA A 105 -22.53 -8.46 -33.34
N MET A 106 -21.40 -9.01 -32.90
CA MET A 106 -21.34 -10.16 -31.98
C MET A 106 -21.70 -9.77 -30.55
N LEU A 107 -21.43 -8.51 -30.17
CA LEU A 107 -21.79 -7.92 -28.89
C LEU A 107 -23.29 -7.60 -28.83
N ALA A 108 -23.86 -7.14 -29.95
CA ALA A 108 -25.29 -6.85 -30.07
C ALA A 108 -26.19 -8.11 -30.11
N SER A 109 -25.73 -9.21 -30.73
CA SER A 109 -26.52 -10.45 -30.84
C SER A 109 -26.76 -11.14 -29.49
N LYS A 110 -25.88 -10.95 -28.50
CA LYS A 110 -26.06 -11.44 -27.12
C LYS A 110 -27.02 -10.60 -26.28
N ALA A 111 -27.17 -9.31 -26.57
CA ALA A 111 -28.16 -8.44 -25.93
C ALA A 111 -29.61 -8.76 -26.36
N LEU A 112 -29.79 -9.43 -27.50
CA LEU A 112 -31.09 -9.84 -28.06
C LEU A 112 -31.59 -11.21 -27.55
N ALA A 113 -30.79 -11.94 -26.77
CA ALA A 113 -31.14 -13.29 -26.28
C ALA A 113 -31.88 -13.31 -24.93
N THR A 114 -32.16 -12.16 -24.33
CA THR A 114 -33.06 -12.06 -23.15
C THR A 114 -34.47 -11.64 -23.61
N PRO A 115 -35.55 -12.32 -23.18
CA PRO A 115 -36.89 -11.98 -23.67
C PRO A 115 -37.32 -10.61 -23.15
N SER A 116 -37.49 -9.68 -24.08
CA SER A 116 -38.26 -8.46 -23.92
C SER A 116 -39.75 -8.81 -23.89
N THR A 117 -40.45 -8.45 -22.81
CA THR A 117 -41.89 -8.17 -22.87
C THR A 117 -42.18 -6.71 -22.52
N ALA A 118 -42.73 -6.03 -23.53
CA ALA A 118 -43.62 -4.88 -23.50
C ALA A 118 -43.06 -3.46 -23.23
N SER A 119 -42.97 -2.69 -24.32
CA SER A 119 -42.92 -1.22 -24.38
C SER A 119 -44.30 -0.60 -24.04
N PRO A 120 -44.45 0.75 -24.00
CA PRO A 120 -44.95 1.47 -22.83
C PRO A 120 -46.40 1.93 -22.97
N LYS A 121 -47.11 2.06 -21.85
CA LYS A 121 -48.27 2.94 -21.75
C LYS A 121 -48.03 3.98 -20.66
N SER A 122 -48.33 5.21 -21.04
CA SER A 122 -48.30 6.44 -20.26
C SER A 122 -48.74 6.26 -18.81
N ALA A 123 -47.79 6.41 -17.89
CA ALA A 123 -48.08 6.72 -16.50
C ALA A 123 -46.98 7.66 -16.00
N THR A 124 -47.36 8.92 -15.85
CA THR A 124 -46.65 9.93 -15.06
C THR A 124 -46.18 9.30 -13.76
N THR A 125 -44.89 9.03 -13.64
CA THR A 125 -44.26 8.54 -12.41
C THR A 125 -43.12 9.50 -12.03
N PRO A 126 -42.98 9.79 -10.73
CA PRO A 126 -42.21 10.93 -10.25
C PRO A 126 -40.71 10.67 -10.38
N LYS A 127 -39.95 11.76 -10.55
CA LYS A 127 -38.49 11.80 -10.46
C LYS A 127 -37.98 10.79 -9.42
N ARG A 128 -37.31 9.72 -9.86
CA ARG A 128 -36.55 8.83 -8.98
C ARG A 128 -35.39 9.66 -8.44
N SER A 129 -35.59 10.21 -7.25
CA SER A 129 -34.58 10.94 -6.48
C SER A 129 -33.35 10.06 -6.31
N GLN A 130 -32.16 10.64 -6.54
CA GLN A 130 -30.90 10.02 -6.12
C GLN A 130 -31.03 9.58 -4.65
N PRO A 131 -30.51 8.41 -4.25
CA PRO A 131 -30.54 8.01 -2.86
C PRO A 131 -29.88 9.10 -2.04
N SER A 132 -30.60 9.61 -1.04
CA SER A 132 -30.04 10.58 -0.10
C SER A 132 -28.73 10.03 0.49
N THR A 133 -27.77 10.90 0.82
CA THR A 133 -26.51 10.51 1.49
C THR A 133 -26.74 9.63 2.71
N VAL A 134 -27.85 9.86 3.43
CA VAL A 134 -28.34 9.06 4.54
C VAL A 134 -28.57 7.59 4.15
N THR A 135 -29.17 7.34 2.99
CA THR A 135 -29.42 5.98 2.47
C THR A 135 -28.12 5.27 2.13
N ALA A 136 -27.13 5.97 1.58
CA ALA A 136 -25.84 5.40 1.20
C ALA A 136 -24.99 5.01 2.43
N ASN A 137 -24.93 5.87 3.45
CA ASN A 137 -24.18 5.59 4.69
C ASN A 137 -24.76 4.36 5.42
N ARG A 138 -26.09 4.25 5.46
CA ARG A 138 -26.73 3.10 6.09
C ARG A 138 -26.51 1.81 5.29
N GLN A 139 -26.49 1.88 3.95
CA GLN A 139 -26.12 0.73 3.11
C GLN A 139 -24.68 0.28 3.35
N TRP A 140 -23.73 1.22 3.42
CA TRP A 140 -22.34 0.94 3.79
C TRP A 140 -22.25 0.27 5.17
N TRP A 141 -22.99 0.75 6.16
CA TRP A 141 -22.98 0.16 7.50
C TRP A 141 -23.50 -1.29 7.53
N GLN A 142 -24.56 -1.58 6.78
CA GLN A 142 -25.20 -2.90 6.81
C GLN A 142 -24.39 -4.00 6.11
N GLN A 143 -23.45 -3.64 5.24
CA GLN A 143 -22.67 -4.63 4.47
C GLN A 143 -21.50 -5.25 5.26
N TRP A 144 -21.16 -4.70 6.43
CA TRP A 144 -20.00 -5.13 7.22
C TRP A 144 -20.37 -6.07 8.37
N ASP A 145 -19.41 -6.94 8.72
CA ASP A 145 -19.55 -7.92 9.79
C ASP A 145 -19.52 -7.27 11.20
N ASP A 146 -19.89 -8.07 12.20
CA ASP A 146 -19.99 -7.61 13.58
C ASP A 146 -18.66 -7.13 14.16
N ASN A 147 -17.51 -7.65 13.73
CA ASN A 147 -16.21 -7.15 14.22
C ASN A 147 -16.02 -5.71 13.76
N TRP A 148 -16.27 -5.42 12.48
CA TRP A 148 -16.21 -4.06 11.96
C TRP A 148 -17.22 -3.13 12.62
N LYS A 149 -18.46 -3.60 12.82
CA LYS A 149 -19.47 -2.83 13.54
C LYS A 149 -19.04 -2.52 14.98
N ILE A 150 -18.42 -3.46 15.68
CA ILE A 150 -17.89 -3.22 17.04
C ILE A 150 -16.72 -2.24 17.01
N ILE A 151 -15.78 -2.38 16.08
CA ILE A 151 -14.64 -1.45 15.92
C ILE A 151 -15.14 -0.01 15.77
N PHE A 152 -16.07 0.23 14.83
CA PHE A 152 -16.61 1.57 14.59
C PHE A 152 -17.43 2.09 15.77
N LYS A 153 -18.25 1.23 16.39
CA LYS A 153 -19.01 1.58 17.60
C LYS A 153 -18.10 1.99 18.76
N ASN A 154 -17.01 1.26 18.98
CA ASN A 154 -16.02 1.58 20.01
C ASN A 154 -15.34 2.93 19.72
N ALA A 155 -15.07 3.23 18.44
CA ALA A 155 -14.43 4.48 18.03
C ALA A 155 -15.29 5.72 18.29
N ILE A 156 -16.63 5.58 18.27
CA ILE A 156 -17.58 6.66 18.58
C ILE A 156 -18.28 6.49 19.94
N HIS A 157 -17.84 5.54 20.77
CA HIS A 157 -18.45 5.23 22.07
C HIS A 157 -19.97 4.95 22.03
N CYS A 158 -20.41 4.14 21.06
CA CYS A 158 -21.82 3.80 20.86
C CYS A 158 -22.11 2.32 21.14
N ASP A 159 -22.96 2.02 22.13
CA ASP A 159 -23.32 0.65 22.52
C ASP A 159 -24.53 0.08 21.76
N ARG A 160 -25.19 0.90 20.94
CA ARG A 160 -26.41 0.55 20.17
C ARG A 160 -26.17 0.63 18.67
N GLU A 161 -27.23 0.42 17.89
CA GLU A 161 -27.19 0.71 16.46
C GLU A 161 -26.99 2.22 16.23
N PRO A 162 -25.99 2.64 15.42
CA PRO A 162 -25.74 4.05 15.14
C PRO A 162 -26.91 4.72 14.40
N SER A 163 -27.18 5.96 14.77
CA SER A 163 -28.04 6.90 14.06
C SER A 163 -27.36 7.39 12.78
N ASP A 164 -28.13 8.01 11.87
CA ASP A 164 -27.57 8.52 10.61
C ASP A 164 -26.50 9.60 10.83
N GLN A 165 -26.59 10.37 11.93
CA GLN A 165 -25.57 11.35 12.31
C GLN A 165 -24.29 10.67 12.85
N GLU A 166 -24.43 9.63 13.67
CA GLU A 166 -23.29 8.84 14.17
C GLU A 166 -22.59 8.08 13.02
N LEU A 167 -23.32 7.66 11.97
CA LEU A 167 -22.69 7.09 10.76
C LEU A 167 -21.86 8.12 10.00
N VAL A 168 -22.29 9.38 9.93
CA VAL A 168 -21.48 10.46 9.35
C VAL A 168 -20.23 10.71 10.19
N GLU A 169 -20.32 10.62 11.52
CA GLU A 169 -19.17 10.71 12.42
C GLU A 169 -18.17 9.58 12.16
N ILE A 170 -18.64 8.32 12.05
CA ILE A 170 -17.81 7.15 11.72
C ILE A 170 -17.04 7.36 10.40
N LEU A 171 -17.71 7.84 9.35
CA LEU A 171 -17.07 8.07 8.05
C LEU A 171 -16.06 9.24 8.06
N ASN A 172 -16.13 10.11 9.06
CA ASN A 172 -15.22 11.24 9.24
C ASN A 172 -14.18 11.02 10.36
N LEU A 173 -14.05 9.81 10.88
CA LEU A 173 -13.04 9.49 11.88
C LEU A 173 -11.64 9.88 11.41
N SER A 174 -10.90 10.58 12.28
CA SER A 174 -9.48 10.89 12.08
C SER A 174 -8.57 9.78 12.58
N GLU A 175 -9.03 8.96 13.53
CA GLU A 175 -8.24 7.92 14.17
C GLU A 175 -9.07 6.64 14.30
N LEU A 176 -8.46 5.49 14.03
CA LEU A 176 -9.11 4.20 14.19
C LEU A 176 -8.12 3.15 14.69
N ASN A 177 -8.55 2.40 15.71
CA ASN A 177 -7.83 1.26 16.25
C ASN A 177 -8.62 -0.02 16.00
N CYS A 178 -8.03 -0.95 15.24
CA CYS A 178 -8.61 -2.23 14.88
C CYS A 178 -7.94 -3.42 15.61
N THR A 179 -7.05 -3.15 16.57
CA THR A 179 -6.30 -4.18 17.31
C THR A 179 -7.22 -5.05 18.15
N GLY A 180 -6.83 -6.31 18.37
CA GLY A 180 -7.61 -7.28 19.16
C GLY A 180 -8.81 -7.89 18.43
N PHE A 181 -9.12 -7.45 17.21
CA PHE A 181 -10.20 -8.01 16.39
C PHE A 181 -9.68 -9.01 15.35
N LYS A 182 -10.51 -10.01 15.02
CA LYS A 182 -10.21 -11.01 13.99
C LYS A 182 -10.74 -10.58 12.62
N ILE A 183 -10.24 -9.46 12.10
CA ILE A 183 -10.59 -8.96 10.77
C ILE A 183 -9.59 -9.47 9.71
N LEU A 184 -10.11 -9.81 8.54
CA LEU A 184 -9.32 -10.35 7.41
C LEU A 184 -9.03 -9.32 6.32
N SER A 185 -9.78 -8.21 6.31
CA SER A 185 -9.71 -7.20 5.26
C SER A 185 -10.03 -5.81 5.81
N LEU A 186 -9.40 -4.78 5.22
CA LEU A 186 -9.58 -3.36 5.52
C LEU A 186 -10.58 -2.64 4.60
N GLU A 187 -11.35 -3.37 3.78
CA GLU A 187 -12.30 -2.81 2.80
C GLU A 187 -13.21 -1.67 3.33
N PRO A 188 -13.74 -1.72 4.57
CA PRO A 188 -14.56 -0.62 5.09
C PRO A 188 -13.86 0.73 5.11
N LEU A 189 -12.53 0.73 5.24
CA LEU A 189 -11.73 1.93 5.39
C LEU A 189 -11.64 2.77 4.12
N ARG A 190 -11.99 2.21 2.94
CA ARG A 190 -11.97 2.97 1.67
C ARG A 190 -12.78 4.26 1.71
N GLN A 191 -13.84 4.31 2.53
CA GLN A 191 -14.70 5.48 2.65
C GLN A 191 -14.25 6.49 3.72
N LEU A 192 -13.32 6.11 4.61
CA LEU A 192 -12.83 6.95 5.70
C LEU A 192 -11.72 7.89 5.20
N THR A 193 -12.05 8.72 4.21
CA THR A 193 -11.08 9.60 3.53
C THR A 193 -10.44 10.67 4.43
N LYS A 194 -10.98 10.89 5.63
CA LYS A 194 -10.46 11.79 6.66
C LYS A 194 -9.50 11.12 7.64
N LEU A 195 -9.30 9.81 7.54
CA LEU A 195 -8.46 9.06 8.45
C LEU A 195 -7.00 9.53 8.38
N GLN A 196 -6.44 9.85 9.53
CA GLN A 196 -5.06 10.31 9.72
C GLN A 196 -4.22 9.27 10.47
N LYS A 197 -4.84 8.50 11.38
CA LYS A 197 -4.15 7.46 12.15
C LYS A 197 -4.90 6.13 12.07
N LEU A 198 -4.19 5.08 11.71
CA LEU A 198 -4.71 3.73 11.69
C LEU A 198 -3.77 2.79 12.44
N ASP A 199 -4.29 2.15 13.47
CA ASP A 199 -3.66 0.97 14.06
C ASP A 199 -4.44 -0.27 13.65
N CYS A 200 -3.81 -1.10 12.81
CA CYS A 200 -4.31 -2.39 12.38
C CYS A 200 -3.30 -3.50 12.70
N SER A 201 -2.53 -3.32 13.78
CA SER A 201 -1.51 -4.27 14.20
C SER A 201 -2.10 -5.55 14.79
N GLY A 202 -1.37 -6.66 14.62
CA GLY A 202 -1.73 -7.95 15.20
C GLY A 202 -2.96 -8.64 14.59
N ILE A 203 -3.56 -8.07 13.54
CA ILE A 203 -4.68 -8.70 12.82
C ILE A 203 -4.15 -9.49 11.60
N PRO A 204 -4.83 -10.56 11.18
CA PRO A 204 -4.35 -11.45 10.11
C PRO A 204 -4.59 -10.92 8.67
N ILE A 205 -4.59 -9.60 8.45
CA ILE A 205 -4.74 -9.02 7.10
C ILE A 205 -3.54 -9.35 6.22
N ARG A 206 -3.80 -9.44 4.90
CA ARG A 206 -2.79 -9.76 3.88
C ARG A 206 -2.55 -8.62 2.87
N SER A 207 -3.42 -7.61 2.85
CA SER A 207 -3.34 -6.51 1.89
C SER A 207 -3.68 -5.18 2.56
N LEU A 208 -2.98 -4.13 2.13
CA LEU A 208 -3.24 -2.74 2.47
C LEU A 208 -4.01 -2.00 1.36
N GLU A 209 -4.48 -2.71 0.32
CA GLU A 209 -5.12 -2.08 -0.85
C GLU A 209 -6.29 -1.12 -0.53
N PRO A 210 -7.12 -1.37 0.50
CA PRO A 210 -8.14 -0.40 0.91
C PRO A 210 -7.62 0.98 1.34
N LEU A 211 -6.32 1.09 1.66
CA LEU A 211 -5.68 2.33 2.10
C LEU A 211 -5.17 3.20 0.95
N CYS A 212 -5.18 2.72 -0.30
CA CYS A 212 -4.45 3.33 -1.42
C CYS A 212 -4.83 4.78 -1.75
N ASN A 213 -6.03 5.22 -1.33
CA ASN A 213 -6.53 6.58 -1.55
C ASN A 213 -6.69 7.39 -0.25
N LEU A 214 -6.23 6.88 0.90
CA LEU A 214 -6.31 7.58 2.18
C LEU A 214 -5.17 8.59 2.31
N VAL A 215 -5.10 9.55 1.39
CA VAL A 215 -3.99 10.51 1.25
C VAL A 215 -3.77 11.38 2.50
N ASN A 216 -4.72 11.44 3.43
CA ASN A 216 -4.60 12.15 4.71
C ASN A 216 -3.92 11.30 5.80
N LEU A 217 -3.63 10.02 5.55
CA LEU A 217 -3.01 9.13 6.51
C LEU A 217 -1.59 9.60 6.85
N GLN A 218 -1.35 9.82 8.13
CA GLN A 218 -0.09 10.29 8.70
C GLN A 218 0.60 9.20 9.51
N ILE A 219 -0.17 8.34 10.17
CA ILE A 219 0.35 7.28 11.04
C ILE A 219 -0.32 5.95 10.66
N LEU A 220 0.50 4.97 10.30
CA LEU A 220 0.05 3.62 10.02
C LEU A 220 0.86 2.62 10.85
N ASN A 221 0.17 1.88 11.71
CA ASN A 221 0.71 0.67 12.33
C ASN A 221 0.06 -0.56 11.71
N CYS A 222 0.83 -1.32 10.95
CA CYS A 222 0.45 -2.58 10.32
C CYS A 222 1.37 -3.74 10.77
N SER A 223 2.02 -3.57 11.91
CA SER A 223 2.92 -4.57 12.48
C SER A 223 2.21 -5.86 12.86
N TYR A 224 2.94 -6.98 12.91
CA TYR A 224 2.42 -8.30 13.24
C TYR A 224 1.26 -8.76 12.31
N THR A 225 1.18 -8.22 11.10
CA THR A 225 0.21 -8.64 10.06
C THR A 225 0.86 -9.58 9.04
N LYS A 226 0.08 -10.09 8.08
CA LYS A 226 0.55 -11.02 7.05
C LYS A 226 0.78 -10.35 5.69
N ILE A 227 0.86 -9.03 5.66
CA ILE A 227 1.10 -8.27 4.43
C ILE A 227 2.48 -8.60 3.86
N SER A 228 2.59 -8.60 2.53
CA SER A 228 3.84 -8.87 1.80
C SER A 228 4.24 -7.73 0.85
N SER A 229 3.39 -6.71 0.69
CA SER A 229 3.67 -5.55 -0.15
C SER A 229 3.20 -4.26 0.54
N LEU A 230 3.95 -3.18 0.27
CA LEU A 230 3.63 -1.81 0.66
C LEU A 230 3.12 -0.97 -0.54
N ASP A 231 2.90 -1.56 -1.71
CA ASP A 231 2.48 -0.83 -2.93
C ASP A 231 1.28 0.12 -2.71
N PRO A 232 0.26 -0.24 -1.93
CA PRO A 232 -0.86 0.68 -1.65
C PRO A 232 -0.45 1.98 -0.96
N LEU A 233 0.73 2.03 -0.33
CA LEU A 233 1.22 3.21 0.38
C LEU A 233 1.91 4.23 -0.54
N CYS A 234 2.17 3.89 -1.81
CA CYS A 234 3.04 4.69 -2.69
C CYS A 234 2.60 6.14 -2.91
N ASN A 235 1.30 6.43 -2.76
CA ASN A 235 0.72 7.76 -2.93
C ASN A 235 0.36 8.45 -1.61
N LEU A 236 0.66 7.85 -0.46
CA LEU A 236 0.33 8.40 0.86
C LEU A 236 1.39 9.42 1.30
N VAL A 237 1.56 10.46 0.50
CA VAL A 237 2.64 11.46 0.65
C VAL A 237 2.62 12.20 2.00
N ASN A 238 1.52 12.16 2.74
CA ASN A 238 1.41 12.74 4.08
C ASN A 238 1.81 11.78 5.20
N LEU A 239 2.20 10.53 4.89
CA LEU A 239 2.61 9.55 5.87
C LEU A 239 3.90 9.99 6.56
N GLN A 240 3.84 10.08 7.89
CA GLN A 240 4.93 10.50 8.76
C GLN A 240 5.50 9.34 9.56
N LYS A 241 4.66 8.36 9.92
CA LYS A 241 5.05 7.21 10.72
C LYS A 241 4.51 5.92 10.11
N LEU A 242 5.40 4.96 9.89
CA LEU A 242 5.06 3.63 9.43
C LEU A 242 5.71 2.58 10.33
N ASP A 243 4.89 1.74 10.95
CA ASP A 243 5.34 0.51 11.59
C ASP A 243 4.83 -0.70 10.78
N CYS A 244 5.77 -1.47 10.24
CA CYS A 244 5.56 -2.70 9.50
C CYS A 244 6.37 -3.87 10.10
N THR A 245 6.69 -3.79 11.40
CA THR A 245 7.41 -4.81 12.15
C THR A 245 6.78 -6.19 12.00
N LYS A 246 7.60 -7.24 11.85
CA LYS A 246 7.15 -8.64 11.77
C LYS A 246 6.10 -8.88 10.67
N THR A 247 6.26 -8.23 9.53
CA THR A 247 5.48 -8.51 8.31
C THR A 247 6.30 -9.32 7.31
N LYS A 248 5.71 -9.68 6.16
CA LYS A 248 6.38 -10.49 5.12
C LYS A 248 6.97 -9.64 3.99
N ILE A 249 7.04 -8.32 4.17
CA ILE A 249 7.57 -7.41 3.15
C ILE A 249 9.05 -7.71 2.89
N SER A 250 9.47 -7.54 1.65
CA SER A 250 10.86 -7.73 1.20
C SER A 250 11.43 -6.52 0.45
N SER A 251 10.60 -5.50 0.16
CA SER A 251 11.01 -4.27 -0.49
C SER A 251 10.38 -3.05 0.18
N LEU A 252 11.13 -1.94 0.16
CA LEU A 252 10.71 -0.61 0.59
C LEU A 252 10.44 0.32 -0.61
N ASP A 253 10.49 -0.17 -1.86
CA ASP A 253 10.36 0.66 -3.07
C ASP A 253 9.12 1.59 -3.07
N PRO A 254 7.95 1.16 -2.56
CA PRO A 254 6.78 2.04 -2.47
C PRO A 254 6.97 3.27 -1.57
N LEU A 255 7.98 3.27 -0.70
CA LEU A 255 8.23 4.39 0.21
C LEU A 255 9.08 5.50 -0.42
N CYS A 256 9.64 5.31 -1.63
CA CYS A 256 10.65 6.19 -2.21
C CYS A 256 10.22 7.66 -2.36
N ASN A 257 8.92 7.92 -2.51
CA ASN A 257 8.35 9.26 -2.65
C ASN A 257 7.70 9.81 -1.38
N LEU A 258 7.74 9.08 -0.25
CA LEU A 258 7.12 9.49 1.01
C LEU A 258 8.02 10.47 1.77
N VAL A 259 8.34 11.60 1.15
CA VAL A 259 9.32 12.58 1.65
C VAL A 259 8.98 13.17 3.02
N ASN A 260 7.75 13.03 3.49
CA ASN A 260 7.31 13.46 4.82
C ASN A 260 7.51 12.39 5.90
N LEU A 261 8.00 11.20 5.56
CA LEU A 261 8.24 10.11 6.51
C LEU A 261 9.34 10.50 7.49
N GLN A 262 9.02 10.39 8.78
CA GLN A 262 9.87 10.75 9.91
C GLN A 262 10.27 9.51 10.72
N GLU A 263 9.40 8.51 10.81
CA GLU A 263 9.64 7.30 11.58
C GLU A 263 9.28 6.07 10.75
N LEU A 264 10.23 5.15 10.62
CA LEU A 264 10.05 3.86 9.97
C LEU A 264 10.55 2.74 10.88
N ASP A 265 9.65 1.83 11.24
CA ASP A 265 10.01 0.54 11.83
C ASP A 265 9.68 -0.60 10.86
N CYS A 266 10.72 -1.33 10.47
CA CYS A 266 10.66 -2.49 9.59
C CYS A 266 11.42 -3.69 10.20
N THR A 267 11.47 -3.75 11.53
CA THR A 267 12.10 -4.81 12.32
C THR A 267 11.55 -6.19 11.96
N GLU A 268 12.42 -7.20 11.92
CA GLU A 268 12.05 -8.59 11.65
C GLU A 268 11.25 -8.77 10.34
N THR A 269 11.64 -8.02 9.30
CA THR A 269 11.13 -8.19 7.92
C THR A 269 12.19 -8.82 7.01
N LYS A 270 11.86 -9.04 5.74
CA LYS A 270 12.77 -9.67 4.76
C LYS A 270 13.49 -8.66 3.87
N ILE A 271 13.53 -7.39 4.27
CA ILE A 271 14.21 -6.36 3.49
C ILE A 271 15.72 -6.58 3.49
N SER A 272 16.35 -6.27 2.37
CA SER A 272 17.81 -6.39 2.17
C SER A 272 18.46 -5.11 1.64
N SER A 273 17.66 -4.10 1.28
CA SER A 273 18.13 -2.83 0.72
C SER A 273 17.40 -1.64 1.35
N LEU A 274 18.17 -0.58 1.60
CA LEU A 274 17.68 0.72 2.06
C LEU A 274 17.63 1.76 0.93
N GLU A 275 17.91 1.40 -0.32
CA GLU A 275 17.94 2.33 -1.46
C GLU A 275 16.68 3.23 -1.57
N PRO A 276 15.46 2.73 -1.34
CA PRO A 276 14.26 3.56 -1.38
C PRO A 276 14.25 4.70 -0.35
N LEU A 277 15.04 4.61 0.72
CA LEU A 277 15.09 5.64 1.76
C LEU A 277 16.02 6.81 1.42
N ARG A 278 16.81 6.70 0.33
CA ARG A 278 17.89 7.65 -0.01
C ARG A 278 17.46 9.12 -0.04
N GLN A 279 16.22 9.39 -0.44
CA GLN A 279 15.68 10.75 -0.57
C GLN A 279 14.79 11.20 0.59
N LEU A 280 14.58 10.35 1.60
CA LEU A 280 13.69 10.63 2.73
C LEU A 280 14.39 11.50 3.79
N VAL A 281 14.81 12.69 3.39
CA VAL A 281 15.64 13.61 4.20
C VAL A 281 15.00 14.04 5.52
N ASN A 282 13.68 13.85 5.68
CA ASN A 282 12.96 14.13 6.91
C ASN A 282 12.96 12.96 7.91
N LEU A 283 13.53 11.81 7.56
CA LEU A 283 13.60 10.64 8.43
C LEU A 283 14.43 10.94 9.68
N GLN A 284 13.84 10.71 10.85
CA GLN A 284 14.44 10.96 12.17
C GLN A 284 14.69 9.66 12.92
N THR A 285 13.83 8.66 12.73
CA THR A 285 13.95 7.35 13.37
C THR A 285 13.84 6.25 12.33
N LEU A 286 14.86 5.38 12.29
CA LEU A 286 14.85 4.17 11.49
C LEU A 286 15.19 2.98 12.38
N ASN A 287 14.30 2.00 12.40
CA ASN A 287 14.57 0.70 12.97
C ASN A 287 14.43 -0.37 11.87
N CYS A 288 15.54 -1.03 11.57
CA CYS A 288 15.65 -2.10 10.59
C CYS A 288 16.42 -3.30 11.15
N SER A 289 16.33 -3.51 12.48
CA SER A 289 16.97 -4.64 13.14
C SER A 289 16.36 -5.99 12.71
N HIS A 290 17.15 -7.05 12.83
CA HIS A 290 16.76 -8.40 12.41
C HIS A 290 16.30 -8.47 10.93
N THR A 291 17.01 -7.77 10.05
CA THR A 291 16.80 -7.79 8.60
C THR A 291 18.05 -8.28 7.86
N GLN A 292 18.01 -8.35 6.53
CA GLN A 292 19.12 -8.83 5.70
C GLN A 292 19.95 -7.67 5.11
N ILE A 293 19.86 -6.48 5.71
CA ILE A 293 20.59 -5.30 5.24
C ILE A 293 22.09 -5.49 5.50
N SER A 294 22.89 -5.09 4.52
CA SER A 294 24.36 -5.12 4.60
C SER A 294 25.02 -3.78 4.26
N ASN A 295 24.24 -2.80 3.78
CA ASN A 295 24.76 -1.53 3.28
C ASN A 295 23.96 -0.32 3.80
N LEU A 296 24.67 0.65 4.38
CA LEU A 296 24.13 1.90 4.91
C LEU A 296 24.30 3.11 3.95
N GLU A 297 24.89 2.93 2.76
CA GLU A 297 25.10 4.02 1.79
C GLU A 297 23.85 4.88 1.51
N PRO A 298 22.63 4.31 1.39
CA PRO A 298 21.42 5.11 1.21
C PRO A 298 21.16 6.12 2.34
N LEU A 299 21.67 5.89 3.55
CA LEU A 299 21.46 6.78 4.70
C LEU A 299 22.40 7.99 4.73
N ARG A 300 23.43 8.03 3.86
CA ARG A 300 24.53 9.02 3.91
C ARG A 300 24.07 10.48 3.95
N GLN A 301 22.94 10.78 3.33
CA GLN A 301 22.38 12.15 3.22
C GLN A 301 21.24 12.44 4.20
N LEU A 302 20.85 11.49 5.05
CA LEU A 302 19.72 11.64 5.98
C LEU A 302 20.15 12.39 7.25
N VAL A 303 20.61 13.63 7.08
CA VAL A 303 21.21 14.46 8.15
C VAL A 303 20.28 14.72 9.34
N ASN A 304 18.97 14.52 9.18
CA ASN A 304 17.98 14.65 10.25
C ASN A 304 17.81 13.39 11.10
N LEU A 305 18.48 12.28 10.75
CA LEU A 305 18.39 11.02 11.49
C LEU A 305 18.95 11.20 12.91
N GLN A 306 18.15 10.83 13.90
CA GLN A 306 18.44 10.95 15.33
C GLN A 306 18.57 9.58 15.99
N THR A 307 17.77 8.61 15.54
CA THR A 307 17.78 7.25 16.06
C THR A 307 17.92 6.27 14.92
N LEU A 308 18.93 5.41 15.01
CA LEU A 308 19.17 4.34 14.06
C LEU A 308 19.38 3.04 14.82
N ASN A 309 18.58 2.03 14.51
CA ASN A 309 18.76 0.66 14.99
C ASN A 309 18.87 -0.28 13.79
N PHE A 310 19.99 -0.98 13.69
CA PHE A 310 20.20 -2.08 12.76
C PHE A 310 20.87 -3.28 13.45
N ASP A 311 20.53 -3.50 14.74
CA ASP A 311 20.94 -4.70 15.47
C ASP A 311 20.62 -5.97 14.68
N ASN A 312 21.49 -6.97 14.77
CA ASN A 312 21.31 -8.26 14.10
C ASN A 312 21.17 -8.12 12.56
N THR A 313 22.15 -7.47 11.94
CA THR A 313 22.24 -7.31 10.47
C THR A 313 23.64 -7.66 9.95
N GLN A 314 23.86 -7.56 8.64
CA GLN A 314 25.14 -7.91 8.00
C GLN A 314 26.02 -6.69 7.70
N ILE A 315 25.75 -5.56 8.38
CA ILE A 315 26.48 -4.31 8.17
C ILE A 315 27.90 -4.40 8.73
N GLN A 316 28.86 -3.99 7.91
CA GLN A 316 30.30 -4.00 8.24
C GLN A 316 30.90 -2.62 8.42
N SER A 317 30.36 -1.61 7.74
CA SER A 317 30.93 -0.27 7.68
C SER A 317 29.95 0.79 8.18
N LEU A 318 30.47 1.67 9.04
CA LEU A 318 29.75 2.85 9.54
C LEU A 318 30.09 4.13 8.76
N GLU A 319 30.89 4.04 7.68
CA GLU A 319 31.29 5.20 6.88
C GLU A 319 30.13 6.09 6.42
N PRO A 320 28.99 5.54 5.95
CA PRO A 320 27.85 6.36 5.57
C PRO A 320 27.29 7.23 6.71
N LEU A 321 27.53 6.87 7.97
CA LEU A 321 27.02 7.60 9.13
C LEU A 321 27.89 8.81 9.53
N ARG A 322 29.08 8.97 8.94
CA ARG A 322 30.10 9.96 9.33
C ARG A 322 29.59 11.40 9.40
N HIS A 323 28.60 11.75 8.58
CA HIS A 323 28.03 13.09 8.47
C HIS A 323 26.66 13.26 9.14
N LEU A 324 26.13 12.23 9.79
CA LEU A 324 24.82 12.28 10.47
C LEU A 324 24.95 12.95 11.84
N VAL A 325 25.34 14.21 11.84
CA VAL A 325 25.68 14.99 13.04
C VAL A 325 24.53 15.14 14.05
N ASN A 326 23.30 14.85 13.64
CA ASN A 326 22.11 14.84 14.51
C ASN A 326 21.84 13.50 15.18
N LEU A 327 22.60 12.44 14.88
CA LEU A 327 22.42 11.12 15.47
C LEU A 327 22.68 11.16 16.98
N GLN A 328 21.72 10.65 17.74
CA GLN A 328 21.70 10.64 19.21
C GLN A 328 21.73 9.22 19.78
N THR A 329 21.09 8.28 19.10
CA THR A 329 21.04 6.88 19.48
C THR A 329 21.42 6.02 18.29
N LEU A 330 22.44 5.18 18.48
CA LEU A 330 22.85 4.16 17.53
C LEU A 330 22.85 2.80 18.24
N ASP A 331 22.03 1.89 17.74
CA ASP A 331 22.07 0.48 18.10
C ASP A 331 22.52 -0.33 16.90
N CYS A 332 23.66 -0.98 17.06
CA CYS A 332 24.29 -1.78 16.02
C CYS A 332 24.88 -3.07 16.61
N GLY A 333 24.21 -3.63 17.61
CA GLY A 333 24.56 -4.93 18.16
C GLY A 333 24.51 -6.05 17.11
N ASP A 334 25.15 -7.17 17.42
CA ASP A 334 25.11 -8.43 16.63
C ASP A 334 25.28 -8.18 15.12
N SER A 335 26.25 -7.34 14.79
CA SER A 335 26.59 -6.89 13.45
C SER A 335 28.04 -7.25 13.14
N GLN A 336 28.60 -6.74 12.04
CA GLN A 336 29.93 -7.11 11.57
C GLN A 336 30.91 -5.93 11.60
N ILE A 337 30.67 -4.96 12.48
CA ILE A 337 31.44 -3.70 12.55
C ILE A 337 32.81 -3.95 13.19
N SER A 338 33.85 -3.40 12.56
CA SER A 338 35.24 -3.51 13.02
C SER A 338 35.90 -2.18 13.38
N SER A 339 35.22 -1.05 13.18
CA SER A 339 35.73 0.28 13.52
C SER A 339 34.61 1.25 13.92
N LEU A 340 34.88 2.06 14.95
CA LEU A 340 34.02 3.16 15.40
C LEU A 340 34.50 4.54 14.92
N GLU A 341 35.58 4.61 14.14
CA GLU A 341 36.16 5.86 13.64
C GLU A 341 35.15 6.77 12.94
N PRO A 342 34.23 6.27 12.08
CA PRO A 342 33.23 7.11 11.42
C PRO A 342 32.34 7.89 12.41
N LEU A 343 32.19 7.42 13.65
CA LEU A 343 31.33 8.03 14.66
C LEU A 343 32.01 9.16 15.44
N TYR A 344 33.32 9.40 15.28
CA TYR A 344 34.11 10.32 16.13
C TYR A 344 33.63 11.78 16.08
N ASN A 345 33.00 12.17 14.97
CA ASN A 345 32.46 13.52 14.76
C ASN A 345 31.00 13.68 15.22
N LEU A 346 30.32 12.62 15.65
CA LEU A 346 28.92 12.66 16.03
C LEU A 346 28.75 13.17 17.46
N LYS A 347 28.96 14.48 17.64
CA LYS A 347 28.97 15.11 18.98
C LYS A 347 27.60 15.11 19.68
N LYS A 348 26.51 14.82 18.97
CA LYS A 348 25.19 14.63 19.58
C LYS A 348 24.90 13.19 20.01
N LEU A 349 25.78 12.23 19.71
CA LEU A 349 25.58 10.82 20.05
C LEU A 349 25.61 10.62 21.56
N ARG A 350 24.50 10.16 22.14
CA ARG A 350 24.29 9.96 23.59
C ARG A 350 24.27 8.49 23.98
N LYS A 351 23.82 7.61 23.10
CA LYS A 351 23.77 6.16 23.34
C LYS A 351 24.33 5.42 22.13
N LEU A 352 25.28 4.54 22.38
CA LEU A 352 25.88 3.64 21.40
C LEU A 352 25.87 2.21 21.95
N GLN A 353 25.20 1.30 21.27
CA GLN A 353 25.23 -0.13 21.58
C GLN A 353 25.97 -0.89 20.47
N VAL A 354 27.00 -1.64 20.85
CA VAL A 354 27.95 -2.28 19.92
C VAL A 354 28.31 -3.71 20.33
N ASP A 355 27.47 -4.36 21.15
CA ASP A 355 27.71 -5.75 21.53
C ASP A 355 27.74 -6.69 20.31
N LYS A 356 28.46 -7.80 20.44
CA LYS A 356 28.64 -8.84 19.43
C LYS A 356 29.10 -8.30 18.07
N ASN A 357 30.11 -7.44 18.08
CA ASN A 357 30.75 -6.93 16.86
C ASN A 357 32.20 -7.45 16.72
N LYS A 358 32.89 -7.02 15.65
CA LYS A 358 34.29 -7.36 15.36
C LYS A 358 35.27 -6.28 15.86
N LEU A 359 34.89 -5.56 16.91
CA LEU A 359 35.72 -4.53 17.52
C LEU A 359 36.91 -5.15 18.25
N ARG A 360 38.03 -4.42 18.29
CA ARG A 360 39.22 -4.79 19.05
C ARG A 360 39.10 -4.31 20.49
N TRP A 361 39.86 -4.96 21.36
CA TRP A 361 40.06 -4.48 22.73
C TRP A 361 40.59 -3.05 22.71
N GLY A 362 39.90 -2.14 23.40
CA GLY A 362 40.24 -0.72 23.48
C GLY A 362 39.51 0.20 22.50
N ASP A 363 38.84 -0.30 21.45
CA ASP A 363 38.13 0.54 20.48
C ASP A 363 37.02 1.39 21.12
N THR A 364 36.23 0.77 22.00
CA THR A 364 35.19 1.46 22.78
C THR A 364 35.80 2.50 23.73
N GLY A 365 36.97 2.22 24.32
CA GLY A 365 37.71 3.15 25.16
C GLY A 365 38.25 4.36 24.38
N ASN A 366 38.83 4.13 23.20
CA ASN A 366 39.29 5.18 22.30
C ASN A 366 38.11 6.05 21.84
N PHE A 367 37.01 5.43 21.42
CA PHE A 367 35.78 6.14 21.09
C PHE A 367 35.29 7.01 22.26
N LYS A 368 35.27 6.47 23.49
CA LYS A 368 34.84 7.20 24.69
C LYS A 368 35.76 8.38 25.03
N ARG A 369 37.06 8.34 24.68
CA ARG A 369 37.96 9.50 24.82
C ARG A 369 37.61 10.63 23.84
N VAL A 370 37.14 10.30 22.64
CA VAL A 370 36.77 11.26 21.58
C VAL A 370 35.33 11.79 21.70
N VAL A 371 34.43 10.95 22.24
CA VAL A 371 33.00 11.23 22.42
C VAL A 371 32.58 10.91 23.87
N PRO A 372 33.11 11.65 24.87
CA PRO A 372 32.95 11.32 26.29
C PRO A 372 31.50 11.33 26.80
N GLN A 373 30.62 12.12 26.18
CA GLN A 373 29.20 12.21 26.49
C GLN A 373 28.39 10.97 26.09
N CYS A 374 28.89 10.14 25.16
CA CYS A 374 28.15 9.00 24.63
C CYS A 374 28.24 7.81 25.59
N LYS A 375 27.11 7.33 26.12
CA LYS A 375 27.05 6.07 26.88
C LYS A 375 27.24 4.91 25.90
N VAL A 376 28.36 4.21 26.03
CA VAL A 376 28.69 3.02 25.25
C VAL A 376 28.26 1.80 26.04
N ILE A 377 27.49 0.91 25.40
CA ILE A 377 27.08 -0.38 25.92
C ILE A 377 27.75 -1.45 25.05
N ASN A 378 28.62 -2.23 25.66
CA ASN A 378 29.26 -3.37 25.03
C ASN A 378 29.35 -4.48 26.09
N THR A 379 28.63 -5.57 25.88
CA THR A 379 28.54 -6.69 26.83
C THR A 379 29.52 -7.83 26.50
N ASP A 380 30.25 -7.75 25.38
CA ASP A 380 31.26 -8.74 24.96
C ASP A 380 32.43 -8.77 25.95
N TYR A 381 32.73 -7.61 26.52
CA TYR A 381 33.72 -7.44 27.55
C TYR A 381 32.98 -7.15 28.85
N ARG A 382 32.42 -8.19 29.48
CA ARG A 382 32.00 -8.07 30.89
C ARG A 382 33.16 -7.48 31.68
N SER A 383 32.87 -6.38 32.39
CA SER A 383 33.75 -5.74 33.34
C SER A 383 34.38 -6.79 34.25
N ILE A 384 35.71 -6.90 34.18
CA ILE A 384 36.47 -7.29 35.36
C ILE A 384 36.54 -5.99 36.15
N ASP A 385 35.59 -5.82 37.08
CA ASP A 385 35.64 -4.80 38.13
C ASP A 385 36.89 -4.98 39.00
#